data_AF-A0A7C3K2N2-F1
#
_entry.id   AF-A0A7C3K2N2-F1
#
_cell.length_a   1.000
_cell.length_b   1.000
_cell.length_c   1.000
_cell.angle_alpha   90.00
_cell.angle_beta   90.00
_cell.angle_gamma   90.00
#
_symmetry.space_group_name_H-M   'P 1'
#
loop_
_entity.id
_entity.type
_entity.pdbx_description
1 polymer ?
#
loop_
_entity_poly.entity_id
_entity_poly.type
_entity_poly.pdbx_seq_one_letter_code
_entity_poly.pdbx_strand_id
1 'polypeptide(L)' 'CALCHGAKGDGKGPAGAGLNPKPTNFVESHGEKMTDGEHFWKITTGRGPMPSYEKELSAEERWHVINYVNTFMRHK' A
#
# COMPACT_ATOMS: atom_id res chain seq x y z
N CYS A 1 -0.42 -2.21 4.90
CA CYS A 1 1.05 -2.22 5.08
C CYS A 1 1.58 -3.67 5.08
N ALA A 2 2.58 -4.04 5.90
CA ALA A 2 3.29 -5.31 5.77
C ALA A 2 2.45 -6.58 5.99
N LEU A 3 1.43 -6.55 6.87
CA LEU A 3 0.61 -7.74 7.18
C LEU A 3 -0.15 -8.28 5.95
N CYS A 4 -0.62 -7.40 5.06
CA CYS A 4 -1.30 -7.80 3.83
C CYS A 4 -0.39 -7.67 2.59
N HIS A 5 0.43 -6.61 2.51
CA HIS A 5 1.26 -6.33 1.33
C HIS A 5 2.66 -6.97 1.39
N GLY A 6 2.98 -7.70 2.47
CA GLY A 6 4.29 -8.32 2.67
C GLY A 6 5.36 -7.34 3.14
N ALA A 7 6.33 -7.84 3.92
CA ALA A 7 7.48 -7.02 4.36
C ALA A 7 8.41 -6.61 3.21
N LYS A 8 8.37 -7.36 2.10
CA LYS A 8 9.12 -7.07 0.87
C LYS A 8 8.32 -6.24 -0.14
N GLY A 9 7.10 -5.83 0.20
CA GLY A 9 6.19 -5.14 -0.73
C GLY A 9 5.69 -6.01 -1.88
N ASP A 10 5.80 -7.34 -1.79
CA ASP A 10 5.49 -8.29 -2.86
C ASP A 10 4.02 -8.74 -2.91
N GLY A 11 3.16 -8.17 -2.07
CA GLY A 11 1.74 -8.52 -1.97
C GLY A 11 1.47 -9.85 -1.25
N LYS A 12 2.50 -10.50 -0.66
CA LYS A 12 2.40 -11.84 -0.06
C LYS A 12 2.35 -11.81 1.48
N GLY A 13 1.70 -10.79 2.04
CA GLY A 13 1.48 -10.76 3.48
C GLY A 13 0.51 -11.86 3.94
N PRO A 14 0.71 -12.44 5.14
CA PRO A 14 -0.13 -13.55 5.63
C PRO A 14 -1.62 -13.21 5.69
N ALA A 15 -1.96 -11.95 6.06
CA ALA A 15 -3.35 -11.49 6.09
C ALA A 15 -3.92 -11.16 4.69
N GLY A 16 -3.05 -11.08 3.67
CA GLY A 16 -3.43 -10.82 2.28
C GLY A 16 -3.80 -12.05 1.47
N ALA A 17 -3.42 -13.25 1.93
CA ALA A 17 -3.49 -14.48 1.14
C ALA A 17 -4.90 -14.87 0.68
N GLY A 18 -5.92 -14.60 1.51
CA GLY A 18 -7.32 -14.90 1.24
C GLY A 18 -8.14 -13.74 0.65
N LEU A 19 -7.53 -12.58 0.39
CA LEU A 19 -8.27 -11.40 -0.07
C LEU A 19 -8.48 -11.43 -1.59
N ASN A 20 -9.65 -10.95 -2.02
CA ASN A 20 -9.98 -10.73 -3.43
C ASN A 20 -10.56 -9.32 -3.62
N PRO A 21 -9.92 -8.43 -4.41
CA PRO A 21 -8.64 -8.63 -5.09
C PRO A 21 -7.47 -8.81 -4.10
N LYS A 22 -6.42 -9.49 -4.55
CA LYS A 22 -5.18 -9.63 -3.77
C LYS A 22 -4.51 -8.26 -3.58
N PRO A 23 -3.78 -8.06 -2.47
CA PRO A 23 -2.98 -6.86 -2.28
C PRO A 23 -1.98 -6.66 -3.42
N THR A 24 -1.77 -5.41 -3.81
CA THR A 24 -0.83 -5.04 -4.87
C THR A 24 0.60 -5.46 -4.52
N ASN A 25 1.28 -6.07 -5.49
CA ASN A 25 2.74 -6.25 -5.48
C ASN A 25 3.39 -4.93 -5.95
N PHE A 26 4.03 -4.21 -5.03
CA PHE A 26 4.70 -2.95 -5.31
C PHE A 26 6.03 -3.12 -6.05
N VAL A 27 6.67 -4.29 -5.96
CA VAL A 27 7.92 -4.58 -6.66
C VAL A 27 7.68 -4.76 -8.17
N GLU A 28 6.57 -5.37 -8.54
CA GLU A 28 6.17 -5.58 -9.95
C GLU A 28 5.28 -4.44 -10.49
N SER A 29 4.75 -3.59 -9.60
CA SER A 29 4.00 -2.40 -9.98
C SER A 29 4.97 -1.34 -10.48
N HIS A 30 5.28 -1.40 -11.77
CA HIS A 30 5.94 -0.29 -12.46
C HIS A 30 5.09 0.96 -12.26
N GLY A 31 5.63 1.94 -11.52
CA GLY A 31 4.96 3.09 -10.90
C GLY A 31 4.22 4.08 -11.82
N GLU A 32 3.69 3.62 -12.95
CA GLU A 32 3.03 4.42 -13.98
C GLU A 32 1.50 4.51 -13.81
N LYS A 33 0.90 3.79 -12.86
CA LYS A 33 -0.57 3.72 -12.74
C LYS A 33 -1.17 4.42 -11.52
N MET A 34 -0.37 4.95 -10.61
CA MET A 34 -0.91 5.57 -9.40
C MET A 34 -0.07 6.75 -8.95
N THR A 35 -0.71 7.90 -8.84
CA THR A 35 -0.13 9.10 -8.23
C THR A 35 -0.02 8.93 -6.71
N ASP A 36 0.89 9.66 -6.08
CA ASP A 36 0.98 9.66 -4.61
C ASP A 36 -0.33 10.14 -3.96
N GLY A 37 -1.07 11.04 -4.61
CA GLY A 37 -2.40 11.47 -4.15
C GLY A 37 -3.44 10.34 -4.12
N GLU A 38 -3.40 9.44 -5.10
CA GLU A 38 -4.26 8.24 -5.12
C GLU A 38 -3.85 7.24 -4.03
N HIS A 39 -2.54 7.08 -3.75
CA HIS A 39 -2.09 6.29 -2.61
C HIS A 39 -2.58 6.88 -1.30
N PHE A 40 -2.45 8.20 -1.13
CA PHE A 40 -2.92 8.92 0.05
C PHE A 40 -4.42 8.74 0.26
N TRP A 41 -5.21 8.89 -0.80
CA TRP A 41 -6.66 8.68 -0.75
C TRP A 41 -6.99 7.24 -0.33
N LYS A 42 -6.34 6.21 -0.89
CA LYS A 42 -6.60 4.81 -0.53
C LYS A 42 -6.23 4.47 0.91
N ILE A 43 -5.13 5.03 1.43
CA ILE A 43 -4.76 4.83 2.85
C ILE A 43 -5.78 5.53 3.75
N THR A 44 -6.25 6.72 3.34
CA THR A 44 -7.21 7.52 4.08
C THR A 44 -8.58 6.84 4.14
N THR A 45 -9.16 6.50 3.00
CA THR A 45 -10.56 6.07 2.91
C THR A 45 -10.72 4.55 2.87
N GLY A 46 -9.64 3.82 2.61
CA GLY A 46 -9.70 2.40 2.29
C GLY A 46 -10.13 2.14 0.84
N ARG A 47 -9.91 0.92 0.34
CA ARG A 47 -10.40 0.47 -0.96
C ARG A 47 -10.51 -1.05 -1.04
N GLY A 48 -11.71 -1.53 -1.36
CA GLY A 48 -11.96 -2.98 -1.43
C GLY A 48 -11.69 -3.62 -0.06
N PRO A 49 -10.90 -4.70 0.01
CA PRO A 49 -10.53 -5.33 1.28
C PRO A 49 -9.59 -4.50 2.17
N MET A 50 -8.99 -3.43 1.67
CA MET A 50 -8.10 -2.57 2.45
C MET A 50 -8.94 -1.60 3.30
N PRO A 51 -8.83 -1.64 4.64
CA PRO A 51 -9.57 -0.72 5.51
C PRO A 51 -9.05 0.71 5.40
N SER A 52 -9.83 1.65 5.91
CA SER A 52 -9.38 3.02 6.18
C SER A 52 -8.35 3.01 7.32
N TYR A 53 -7.39 3.93 7.25
CA TYR A 53 -6.40 4.22 8.30
C TYR A 53 -6.44 5.68 8.76
N GLU A 54 -7.53 6.40 8.46
CA GLU A 54 -7.65 7.83 8.80
C GLU A 54 -7.62 8.10 10.31
N LYS A 55 -8.10 7.15 11.11
CA LYS A 55 -8.17 7.30 12.58
C LYS A 55 -6.90 6.80 13.27
N GLU A 56 -6.18 5.91 12.60
CA GLU A 56 -4.99 5.23 13.12
C GLU A 56 -3.70 5.98 12.76
N LEU A 57 -3.71 6.75 11.66
CA LEU A 57 -2.55 7.48 11.15
C LEU A 57 -2.90 8.95 10.90
N SER A 58 -2.03 9.84 11.37
CA SER A 58 -2.05 11.25 11.00
C SER A 58 -1.86 11.43 9.48
N ALA A 59 -2.15 12.62 8.96
CA ALA A 59 -1.86 12.94 7.56
C ALA A 59 -0.37 12.79 7.24
N GLU A 60 0.51 13.22 8.14
CA GLU A 60 1.96 13.12 7.98
C GLU A 60 2.45 11.66 7.95
N GLU A 61 1.97 10.83 8.88
CA GLU A 61 2.32 9.40 8.89
C GLU A 61 1.87 8.68 7.61
N ARG A 62 0.70 9.04 7.06
CA ARG A 62 0.23 8.49 5.78
C ARG A 62 1.18 8.85 4.64
N TRP A 63 1.72 10.08 4.60
CA TRP A 63 2.75 10.47 3.64
C TRP A 63 4.06 9.70 3.84
N HIS A 64 4.49 9.46 5.09
CA HIS A 64 5.66 8.63 5.37
C HIS A 64 5.48 7.18 4.91
N VAL A 65 4.28 6.61 5.07
CA VAL A 65 3.96 5.28 4.53
C VAL A 65 4.09 5.25 3.01
N ILE A 66 3.60 6.28 2.30
CA ILE A 66 3.73 6.38 0.84
C ILE A 66 5.20 6.46 0.44
N ASN A 67 6.00 7.30 1.10
CA ASN A 67 7.43 7.41 0.85
C ASN A 67 8.14 6.05 1.02
N TYR A 68 7.77 5.29 2.06
CA TYR A 68 8.29 3.94 2.27
C TYR A 68 7.84 2.97 1.16
N VAL A 69 6.55 2.97 0.78
CA VAL A 69 6.06 2.14 -0.33
C VAL A 69 6.77 2.46 -1.65
N ASN A 70 7.04 3.74 -1.91
CA ASN A 70 7.77 4.20 -3.08
C ASN A 70 9.21 3.66 -3.15
N THR A 71 9.81 3.22 -2.03
CA THR A 71 11.13 2.57 -2.07
C THR A 71 11.08 1.24 -2.83
N PHE A 72 10.00 0.46 -2.73
CA PHE A 72 9.87 -0.81 -3.45
C PHE A 72 9.73 -0.62 -4.97
N MET A 73 9.12 0.48 -5.41
CA MET A 73 8.86 0.77 -6.82
C MET A 73 10.06 1.40 -7.55
N ARG A 74 11.00 1.98 -6.82
CA ARG A 74 12.14 2.74 -7.37
C ARG A 74 13.41 1.93 -7.55
N HIS A 75 13.50 0.72 -6.98
CA HIS A 75 14.64 -0.16 -7.15
C HIS A 75 14.49 -1.02 -8.42
N LYS A 76 15.18 -0.62 -9.49
CA LYS A 76 15.65 -1.52 -10.55
C LYS A 76 17.14 -1.72 -10.38
#